data_AF-A0AAW2IBJ7-F1
#
_entry.id   AF-A0AAW2IBJ7-F1
#
_cell.length_a   1.000
_cell.length_b   1.000
_cell.length_c   1.000
_cell.angle_alpha   90.00
_cell.angle_beta   90.00
_cell.angle_gamma   90.00
#
_symmetry.space_group_name_H-M   'P 1'
#
loop_
_entity.id
_entity.type
_entity.pdbx_description
1 polymer ?
#
loop_
_entity_poly.entity_id
_entity_poly.type
_entity_poly.pdbx_seq_one_letter_code
_entity_poly.pdbx_strand_id
1 'polypeptide(L)'
;MNSLSRRIFGDSSRELSKQSMKAVNMLKAEPFYRQPDVVNYYPRHVQTGILMQKLRKYGLYRDEHEDFKEEMHRLRVMRGKVAPKKGEGKGKTRGK
;
A
#
# COMPACT_ATOMS: atom_id res chain seq x y z
N MET A 1 33.85 -29.11 -27.01
CA MET A 1 33.00 -29.73 -25.96
C MET A 1 31.98 -28.77 -25.30
N ASN A 2 32.04 -27.45 -25.54
CA ASN A 2 31.14 -26.50 -24.84
C ASN A 2 29.68 -26.50 -25.35
N SER A 3 29.45 -26.83 -26.62
CA SER A 3 28.08 -26.84 -27.19
C SER A 3 27.20 -27.94 -26.61
N LEU A 4 27.77 -29.13 -26.35
CA LEU A 4 27.05 -30.26 -25.76
C LEU A 4 26.63 -29.97 -24.31
N SER A 5 27.56 -29.43 -23.50
CA SER A 5 27.27 -29.02 -22.12
C SER A 5 26.13 -27.99 -22.04
N ARG A 6 26.16 -26.94 -22.88
CA ARG A 6 25.08 -25.94 -22.95
C ARG A 6 23.71 -26.55 -23.26
N ARG A 7 23.65 -27.53 -24.18
CA ARG A 7 22.41 -28.24 -24.51
C ARG A 7 21.90 -29.11 -23.37
N ILE A 8 22.80 -29.80 -22.66
CA ILE A 8 22.44 -30.65 -21.52
C ILE A 8 21.82 -29.82 -20.40
N PHE A 9 22.37 -28.63 -20.12
CA PHE A 9 21.90 -27.76 -19.03
C PHE A 9 20.85 -26.70 -19.47
N GLY A 10 20.36 -26.76 -20.71
CA GLY A 10 19.31 -25.86 -21.20
C GLY A 10 19.75 -24.41 -21.50
N ASP A 11 21.06 -24.16 -21.59
CA ASP A 11 21.61 -22.87 -22.04
C ASP A 11 21.60 -22.77 -23.58
N SER A 12 21.82 -21.55 -24.10
CA SER A 12 21.86 -21.31 -25.54
C SER A 12 22.99 -22.08 -26.22
N SER A 13 22.65 -23.02 -27.12
CA SER A 13 23.64 -23.83 -27.83
C SER A 13 24.49 -23.03 -28.84
N ARG A 14 23.98 -21.88 -29.32
CA ARG A 14 24.68 -20.90 -30.16
C ARG A 14 25.30 -19.81 -29.30
N GLU A 15 26.41 -19.26 -29.75
CA GLU A 15 26.99 -18.06 -29.15
C GLU A 15 26.11 -16.86 -29.46
N LEU A 16 25.70 -16.14 -28.42
CA LEU A 16 24.86 -14.96 -28.54
C LEU A 16 25.71 -13.69 -28.46
N SER A 17 25.27 -12.64 -29.16
CA SER A 17 25.87 -11.32 -29.02
C SER A 17 25.61 -10.77 -27.60
N LYS A 18 26.44 -9.81 -27.17
CA LYS A 18 26.27 -9.14 -25.87
C LYS A 18 24.88 -8.51 -25.70
N GLN A 19 24.29 -8.00 -26.79
CA GLN A 19 22.95 -7.42 -26.78
C GLN A 19 21.86 -8.48 -26.58
N SER A 20 21.96 -9.63 -27.24
CA SER A 20 21.01 -10.74 -27.07
C SER A 20 21.09 -11.38 -25.68
N MET A 21 22.28 -11.41 -25.07
CA MET A 21 22.46 -11.87 -23.69
C MET A 21 21.71 -11.01 -22.66
N LYS A 22 21.50 -9.72 -22.93
CA LYS A 22 20.70 -8.85 -22.05
C LYS A 22 19.27 -9.36 -21.91
N ALA A 23 18.63 -9.76 -23.01
CA ALA A 23 17.26 -10.30 -22.98
C ALA A 23 17.20 -11.62 -22.20
N VAL A 24 18.18 -12.50 -22.39
CA VAL A 24 18.30 -13.74 -21.61
C VAL A 24 18.43 -13.42 -20.12
N ASN A 25 19.27 -12.46 -19.73
CA ASN A 25 19.44 -12.07 -18.32
C ASN A 25 18.18 -11.42 -17.72
N MET A 26 17.46 -10.60 -18.49
CA MET A 26 16.19 -10.00 -18.04
C MET A 26 15.10 -11.03 -17.81
N LEU A 27 15.10 -12.14 -18.56
CA LEU A 27 14.17 -13.25 -18.38
C LEU A 27 14.61 -14.23 -17.30
N LYS A 28 15.93 -14.38 -17.09
CA LYS A 28 16.50 -15.19 -16.01
C LYS A 28 16.26 -14.56 -14.62
N ALA A 29 16.28 -13.23 -14.53
CA ALA A 29 16.06 -12.51 -13.28
C ALA A 29 14.56 -12.22 -13.02
N GLU A 30 14.20 -12.09 -11.75
CA GLU A 30 12.85 -11.61 -11.39
C GLU A 30 12.68 -10.13 -11.80
N PRO A 31 11.58 -9.79 -12.50
CA PRO A 31 11.31 -8.40 -12.85
C PRO A 31 11.19 -7.53 -11.60
N PHE A 32 11.78 -6.33 -11.65
CA PHE A 32 11.81 -5.38 -10.53
C PHE A 32 10.44 -5.15 -9.87
N TYR A 33 9.38 -5.01 -10.67
CA TYR A 33 8.02 -4.74 -10.18
C TYR A 33 7.33 -5.94 -9.52
N ARG A 34 7.93 -7.13 -9.53
CA ARG A 34 7.42 -8.31 -8.82
C ARG A 34 8.18 -8.60 -7.54
N GLN A 35 9.38 -8.03 -7.41
CA GLN A 35 10.22 -8.25 -6.24
C GLN A 35 9.45 -7.88 -4.98
N PRO A 36 9.47 -8.75 -3.95
CA PRO A 36 8.64 -8.59 -2.77
C PRO A 36 8.94 -7.29 -2.02
N ASP A 37 10.21 -6.84 -2.02
CA ASP A 37 10.64 -5.60 -1.38
C ASP A 37 10.04 -4.36 -2.06
N VAL A 38 9.76 -4.45 -3.36
CA VAL A 38 9.15 -3.38 -4.15
C VAL A 38 7.63 -3.42 -4.01
N VAL A 39 7.02 -4.59 -4.16
CA VAL A 39 5.56 -4.77 -4.11
C VAL A 39 5.01 -4.55 -2.70
N ASN A 40 5.67 -5.09 -1.69
CA ASN A 40 5.23 -5.05 -0.30
C ASN A 40 5.92 -3.94 0.50
N TYR A 41 6.39 -2.90 -0.17
CA TYR A 41 7.12 -1.80 0.46
C TYR A 41 6.32 -1.15 1.61
N TYR A 42 5.02 -0.92 1.40
CA TYR A 42 4.14 -0.44 2.46
C TYR A 42 3.37 -1.59 3.10
N PRO A 43 3.25 -1.61 4.44
CA PRO A 43 2.41 -2.59 5.11
C PRO A 43 0.93 -2.36 4.77
N ARG A 44 0.13 -3.41 5.00
CA ARG A 44 -1.33 -3.42 4.76
C ARG A 44 -2.10 -2.62 5.83
N HIS A 45 -1.79 -1.34 5.98
CA HIS A 45 -2.29 -0.46 7.04
C HIS A 45 -3.82 -0.35 7.09
N VAL A 46 -4.51 -0.44 5.94
CA VAL A 46 -5.98 -0.47 5.89
C VAL A 46 -6.54 -1.68 6.64
N GLN A 47 -5.95 -2.85 6.43
CA GLN A 47 -6.40 -4.09 7.07
C GLN A 47 -6.12 -4.05 8.56
N THR A 48 -4.92 -3.61 8.94
CA THR A 48 -4.54 -3.42 10.34
C THR A 48 -5.45 -2.42 11.04
N GLY A 49 -5.76 -1.28 10.41
CA GLY A 49 -6.67 -0.28 10.95
C GLY A 49 -8.08 -0.82 11.18
N ILE A 50 -8.64 -1.55 10.21
CA ILE A 50 -9.96 -2.19 10.35
C ILE A 50 -9.95 -3.23 11.47
N LEU A 51 -8.87 -4.02 11.57
CA LEU A 51 -8.72 -5.01 12.64
C LEU A 51 -8.75 -4.35 14.02
N MET A 52 -7.92 -3.33 14.24
CA MET A 52 -7.83 -2.63 15.52
C MET A 52 -9.14 -1.93 15.89
N GLN A 53 -9.83 -1.32 14.91
CA GLN A 53 -11.16 -0.75 15.13
C GLN A 53 -12.19 -1.79 15.57
N LYS A 54 -12.16 -3.00 14.99
CA LYS A 54 -13.05 -4.10 15.40
C LYS A 54 -12.73 -4.58 16.81
N LEU A 55 -11.44 -4.76 17.12
CA LEU A 55 -11.00 -5.15 18.46
C LEU A 55 -11.43 -4.12 19.52
N ARG A 56 -11.36 -2.81 19.20
CA ARG A 56 -11.88 -1.75 20.06
C ARG A 56 -13.38 -1.91 20.32
N LYS A 57 -14.16 -2.14 19.26
CA LYS A 57 -15.63 -2.35 19.37
C LYS A 57 -16.00 -3.57 20.21
N TYR A 58 -15.17 -4.62 20.19
CA TYR A 58 -15.36 -5.80 21.02
C TYR A 58 -14.86 -5.63 22.46
N GLY A 59 -14.22 -4.50 22.80
CA GLY A 59 -13.61 -4.29 24.12
C GLY A 59 -12.31 -5.06 24.35
N LEU A 60 -11.73 -5.65 23.29
CA LEU A 60 -10.49 -6.43 23.35
C LEU A 60 -9.24 -5.54 23.20
N TYR A 61 -9.42 -4.31 22.72
CA TYR A 61 -8.35 -3.35 22.52
C TYR A 61 -8.80 -1.97 22.99
N ARG A 62 -7.91 -1.23 23.64
CA ARG A 62 -8.15 0.17 24.03
C ARG A 62 -7.31 1.08 23.15
N ASP A 63 -7.97 1.94 22.38
CA ASP A 63 -7.34 2.94 21.52
C ASP A 63 -7.45 4.32 22.18
N GLU A 64 -6.45 4.69 22.97
CA GLU A 64 -6.45 5.98 23.70
C GLU A 64 -6.45 7.18 22.75
N HIS A 65 -5.91 7.02 21.55
CA HIS A 65 -5.87 8.09 20.55
C HIS A 65 -7.26 8.35 19.96
N GLU A 66 -8.01 7.29 19.63
CA GLU A 66 -9.42 7.43 19.24
C GLU A 66 -10.29 7.95 20.39
N ASP A 67 -10.10 7.46 21.61
CA ASP A 67 -10.84 7.94 22.80
C ASP A 67 -10.65 9.45 23.00
N PHE A 68 -9.42 9.95 22.86
CA PHE A 68 -9.13 11.38 22.96
C PHE A 68 -9.81 12.19 21.85
N LYS A 69 -9.79 11.70 20.60
CA LYS A 69 -10.44 12.38 19.47
C LYS A 69 -11.95 12.44 19.66
N GLU A 70 -12.57 11.37 20.14
CA GLU A 70 -14.00 11.31 20.44
C GLU A 70 -14.38 12.32 21.53
N GLU A 71 -13.59 12.41 22.60
CA GLU A 71 -13.84 13.37 23.69
C GLU A 71 -13.69 14.82 23.22
N MET A 72 -12.63 15.11 22.44
CA MET A 72 -12.43 16.43 21.85
C MET A 72 -13.57 16.80 20.88
N HIS A 73 -14.07 15.83 20.12
CA HIS A 73 -15.23 16.02 19.26
C HIS A 73 -16.49 16.33 20.07
N ARG A 74 -16.76 15.57 21.14
CA ARG A 74 -17.89 15.79 22.06
C ARG A 74 -17.89 17.20 22.63
N LEU A 75 -16.75 17.66 23.15
CA LEU A 75 -16.61 19.03 23.67
C LEU A 75 -16.81 20.10 22.58
N ARG A 76 -16.35 19.84 21.35
CA ARG A 76 -16.54 20.75 20.23
C ARG A 76 -18.01 20.88 19.82
N VAL A 77 -18.77 19.78 19.89
CA VAL A 77 -20.22 19.76 19.68
C VAL A 77 -20.93 20.59 20.73
N MET A 78 -20.58 20.42 22.01
CA MET A 78 -21.15 21.21 23.11
C MET A 78 -20.86 22.72 22.97
N ARG A 79 -19.72 23.08 22.38
CA ARG A 79 -19.37 24.48 22.05
C ARG A 79 -20.06 25.02 20.80
N GLY A 80 -20.86 24.23 20.09
CA GLY A 80 -21.49 24.61 18.83
C GLY A 80 -20.52 24.77 17.65
N LYS A 81 -19.27 24.35 17.80
CA LYS A 81 -18.22 24.48 16.76
C LYS A 81 -18.18 23.28 15.82
N VAL A 82 -19.31 22.62 15.58
CA VAL A 82 -19.39 21.42 14.73
C VAL A 82 -19.07 21.79 13.29
N ALA A 83 -18.44 20.87 12.56
CA ALA A 83 -18.28 21.04 11.13
C ALA A 83 -19.68 21.17 10.49
N PRO A 84 -19.92 22.17 9.62
CA PRO A 84 -21.20 22.28 8.94
C PRO A 84 -21.46 21.03 8.11
N LYS A 85 -22.73 20.70 7.89
CA LYS A 85 -23.09 19.60 6.99
C LYS A 85 -22.49 19.84 5.61
N LYS A 86 -22.11 18.75 4.95
CA LYS A 86 -21.52 18.80 3.60
C LYS A 86 -22.47 19.57 2.67
N GLY A 87 -22.02 20.73 2.20
CA GLY A 87 -22.79 21.59 1.31
C GLY A 87 -23.49 22.80 1.94
N GLU A 88 -23.46 22.96 3.27
CA GLU A 88 -24.04 24.10 4.03
C GLU A 88 -22.95 25.06 4.55
N GLY A 89 -21.73 24.97 4.02
CA GLY A 89 -20.62 25.82 4.43
C GLY A 89 -20.86 27.30 4.13
N LYS A 90 -20.21 28.18 4.91
CA LYS A 90 -20.30 29.65 4.85
C LYS A 90 -20.08 30.27 3.45
N GLY A 91 -19.58 29.51 2.47
CA GLY A 91 -19.42 29.95 1.09
C GLY A 91 -20.71 29.98 0.25
N LYS A 92 -21.82 29.34 0.67
CA LYS A 92 -23.08 29.34 -0.11
C LYS A 92 -24.06 30.45 0.25
N THR A 93 -23.95 31.06 1.43
CA THR A 93 -24.85 32.14 1.88
C THR A 93 -24.48 33.52 1.31
N ARG A 94 -23.32 33.66 0.66
CA ARG A 94 -22.85 34.93 0.05
C ARG A 94 -23.25 35.12 -1.43
N GLY A 95 -24.06 34.22 -1.99
CA GLY A 95 -24.52 34.28 -3.38
C GLY A 95 -26.04 34.13 -3.47
N LYS A 96 -26.77 35.13 -2.96
CA LYS A 96 -28.15 35.44 -3.32
C LYS A 96 -28.40 36.91 -3.09
#